data_AF-A0A1V2NY29-F1
#
_entry.id   AF-A0A1V2NY29-F1
#
_cell.length_a   1.000
_cell.length_b   1.000
_cell.length_c   1.000
_cell.angle_alpha   90.00
_cell.angle_beta   90.00
_cell.angle_gamma   90.00
#
_symmetry.space_group_name_H-M   'P 1'
#
loop_
_entity.id
_entity.type
_entity.pdbx_description
1 polymer ?
#
loop_
_entity_poly.entity_id
_entity_poly.type
_entity_poly.pdbx_seq_one_letter_code
_entity_poly.pdbx_strand_id
1 'polypeptide(L)'
;MDSFELICEVEPPTRPDLTKVRHQIGVMSPIADGFLIPDNHIGRATVSSVAVANEVQAMGARGIACLNSRDRNLLGLRRDLLTAAAYGVEQFLFVHGDDPSEGGRTSQLTVRTMIDETRATSFPGRGPFQVGATARLGKLPRWKAEADFLYVQVSFDLDELLRWRESVDLSIPVYAGVMVLASAKMAQNLAGLSQLTIPDALVEAVARDRDAGVDAACEQVLRIRDSGAFEGVHLVPVSRYRQVAARLEREL
;
A
#
# COMPACT_ATOMS: atom_id res chain seq x y z
N MET A 1 -21.57 -3.86 -10.52
CA MET A 1 -21.39 -4.36 -9.15
C MET A 1 -19.91 -4.27 -8.91
N ASP A 2 -19.46 -3.18 -8.28
CA ASP A 2 -18.04 -2.97 -8.05
C ASP A 2 -17.60 -4.02 -7.02
N SER A 3 -16.72 -4.93 -7.47
CA SER A 3 -16.18 -5.99 -6.63
C SER A 3 -15.22 -5.38 -5.61
N PHE A 4 -15.36 -5.78 -4.35
CA PHE A 4 -14.39 -5.45 -3.31
C PHE A 4 -13.01 -5.97 -3.70
N GLU A 5 -12.00 -5.10 -3.73
CA GLU A 5 -10.64 -5.45 -4.14
C GLU A 5 -9.69 -5.65 -2.94
N LEU A 6 -8.88 -6.71 -2.97
CA LEU A 6 -7.79 -6.93 -2.04
C LEU A 6 -6.46 -6.60 -2.72
N ILE A 7 -5.84 -5.50 -2.30
CA ILE A 7 -4.51 -5.10 -2.74
C ILE A 7 -3.48 -5.52 -1.69
N CYS A 8 -2.58 -6.42 -2.05
CA CYS A 8 -1.57 -6.97 -1.14
C CYS A 8 -0.24 -6.21 -1.25
N GLU A 9 0.28 -5.72 -0.12
CA GLU A 9 1.63 -5.18 -0.06
C GLU A 9 2.67 -6.31 -0.10
N VAL A 10 3.63 -6.20 -1.01
CA VAL A 10 4.78 -7.11 -1.03
C VAL A 10 5.94 -6.55 -0.21
N GLU A 11 6.73 -7.44 0.40
CA GLU A 11 7.99 -7.02 1.01
C GLU A 11 9.00 -6.71 -0.12
N PRO A 12 9.44 -5.46 -0.28
CA PRO A 12 10.30 -5.10 -1.39
C PRO A 12 11.71 -5.70 -1.21
N PRO A 13 12.33 -6.25 -2.26
CA PRO A 13 13.63 -6.89 -2.15
C PRO A 13 14.73 -5.90 -1.77
N THR A 14 15.46 -6.19 -0.70
CA THR A 14 16.62 -5.38 -0.23
C THR A 14 17.97 -5.90 -0.74
N ARG A 15 17.93 -6.91 -1.62
CA ARG A 15 19.07 -7.56 -2.28
C ARG A 15 18.70 -7.79 -3.75
N PRO A 16 19.68 -8.00 -4.65
CA PRO A 16 19.40 -8.30 -6.06
C PRO A 16 18.88 -9.74 -6.26
N ASP A 17 17.81 -10.09 -5.54
CA ASP A 17 17.17 -11.40 -5.56
C ASP A 17 15.65 -11.23 -5.43
N LEU A 18 14.91 -11.67 -6.45
CA LEU A 18 13.45 -11.59 -6.51
C LEU A 18 12.74 -12.87 -6.03
N THR A 19 13.48 -13.88 -5.57
CA THR A 19 12.90 -15.19 -5.21
C THR A 19 11.83 -15.08 -4.13
N LYS A 20 12.09 -14.30 -3.08
CA LYS A 20 11.14 -14.12 -1.98
C LYS A 20 9.88 -13.37 -2.39
N VAL A 21 10.03 -12.30 -3.18
CA VAL A 21 8.88 -11.51 -3.63
C VAL A 21 8.02 -12.32 -4.61
N ARG A 22 8.63 -13.07 -5.54
CA ARG A 22 7.91 -14.01 -6.43
C ARG A 22 7.14 -15.07 -5.64
N HIS A 23 7.75 -15.62 -4.60
CA HIS A 23 7.08 -16.58 -3.73
C HIS A 23 5.87 -15.95 -3.02
N GLN A 24 6.01 -14.73 -2.49
CA GLN A 24 4.90 -14.02 -1.86
C GLN A 24 3.77 -13.74 -2.85
N ILE A 25 4.08 -13.23 -4.04
CA ILE A 25 3.11 -12.98 -5.11
C ILE A 25 2.34 -14.27 -5.41
N GLY A 26 3.04 -15.36 -5.70
CA GLY A 26 2.40 -16.63 -6.04
C GLY A 26 1.51 -17.20 -4.92
N VAL A 27 1.87 -17.02 -3.65
CA VAL A 27 1.03 -17.45 -2.51
C VAL A 27 -0.23 -16.59 -2.37
N MET A 28 -0.15 -15.30 -2.68
CA MET A 28 -1.25 -14.35 -2.48
C MET A 28 -2.14 -14.20 -3.73
N SER A 29 -1.65 -14.56 -4.92
CA SER A 29 -2.40 -14.47 -6.20
C SER A 29 -3.80 -15.10 -6.18
N PRO A 30 -4.08 -16.21 -5.47
CA PRO A 30 -5.44 -16.74 -5.42
C PRO A 30 -6.47 -15.83 -4.75
N ILE A 31 -6.03 -14.87 -3.92
CA ILE A 31 -6.93 -14.01 -3.12
C ILE A 31 -6.71 -12.50 -3.31
N ALA A 32 -5.68 -12.09 -4.05
CA ALA A 32 -5.32 -10.68 -4.24
C ALA A 32 -5.59 -10.22 -5.67
N ASP A 33 -6.28 -9.09 -5.82
CA ASP A 33 -6.61 -8.44 -7.09
C ASP A 33 -5.46 -7.56 -7.61
N GLY A 34 -4.46 -7.31 -6.77
CA GLY A 34 -3.29 -6.53 -7.14
C GLY A 34 -2.24 -6.52 -6.04
N PHE A 35 -1.05 -6.07 -6.41
CA PHE A 35 0.10 -6.00 -5.53
C PHE A 35 0.64 -4.58 -5.47
N LEU A 36 0.74 -4.02 -4.28
CA LEU A 36 1.44 -2.76 -4.03
C LEU A 36 2.91 -3.06 -3.71
N ILE A 37 3.83 -2.37 -4.39
CA ILE A 37 5.26 -2.50 -4.15
C ILE A 37 5.76 -1.22 -3.47
N PRO A 38 6.11 -1.25 -2.17
CA PRO A 38 6.71 -0.12 -1.48
C PRO A 38 8.06 0.28 -2.08
N ASP A 39 8.38 1.56 -2.01
CA ASP A 39 9.64 2.13 -2.47
C ASP A 39 10.44 2.64 -1.28
N ASN A 40 11.68 2.15 -1.15
CA ASN A 40 12.60 2.47 -0.07
C ASN A 40 11.95 2.57 1.32
N HIS A 41 11.03 1.63 1.63
CA HIS A 41 10.31 1.60 2.90
C HIS A 41 11.29 1.67 4.07
N ILE A 42 10.88 2.27 5.19
CA ILE A 42 11.71 2.49 6.38
C ILE A 42 13.05 3.22 6.11
N GLY A 43 13.17 3.94 5.00
CA GLY A 43 14.37 4.69 4.65
C GLY A 43 15.53 3.85 4.12
N ARG A 44 15.28 2.59 3.73
CA ARG A 44 16.31 1.66 3.24
C ARG A 44 16.16 1.40 1.74
N ALA A 45 17.27 1.43 1.02
CA ALA A 45 17.27 1.12 -0.42
C ALA A 45 16.72 -0.27 -0.73
N THR A 46 15.85 -0.35 -1.73
CA THR A 46 15.30 -1.60 -2.27
C THR A 46 15.45 -1.67 -3.79
N VAL A 47 15.19 -2.84 -4.37
CA VAL A 47 14.96 -2.94 -5.81
C VAL A 47 13.82 -2.00 -6.19
N SER A 48 13.94 -1.32 -7.33
CA SER A 48 12.96 -0.35 -7.82
C SER A 48 11.55 -0.94 -7.83
N SER A 49 10.59 -0.20 -7.25
CA SER A 49 9.19 -0.60 -7.23
C SER A 49 8.62 -0.80 -8.64
N VAL A 50 9.04 0.01 -9.62
CA VAL A 50 8.67 -0.13 -11.04
C VAL A 50 9.19 -1.44 -11.63
N ALA A 51 10.43 -1.83 -11.29
CA ALA A 51 11.00 -3.09 -11.78
C ALA A 51 10.27 -4.31 -11.20
N VAL A 52 9.91 -4.26 -9.91
CA VAL A 52 9.12 -5.32 -9.28
C VAL A 52 7.67 -5.31 -9.78
N ALA A 53 7.07 -4.16 -10.06
CA ALA A 53 5.75 -4.08 -10.68
C ALA A 53 5.72 -4.73 -12.08
N ASN A 54 6.79 -4.58 -12.86
CA ASN A 54 6.96 -5.32 -14.11
C ASN A 54 7.07 -6.84 -13.87
N GLU A 55 7.76 -7.27 -12.82
CA GLU A 55 7.82 -8.69 -12.44
C GLU A 55 6.43 -9.24 -12.04
N VAL A 56 5.64 -8.48 -11.27
CA VAL A 56 4.26 -8.84 -10.92
C VAL A 56 3.41 -9.06 -12.17
N GLN A 57 3.54 -8.18 -13.17
CA GLN A 57 2.85 -8.33 -14.45
C GLN A 57 3.32 -9.55 -15.24
N ALA A 58 4.62 -9.86 -15.24
CA ALA A 58 5.14 -11.07 -15.86
C ALA A 58 4.60 -12.35 -15.19
N MET A 59 4.19 -12.27 -13.92
CA MET A 59 3.49 -13.34 -13.18
C MET A 59 1.97 -13.33 -13.40
N GLY A 60 1.43 -12.45 -14.26
CA GLY A 60 0.01 -12.38 -14.61
C GLY A 60 -0.86 -11.61 -13.63
N ALA A 61 -0.27 -10.80 -12.74
CA ALA A 61 -1.00 -10.00 -11.75
C ALA A 61 -0.84 -8.49 -11.99
N ARG A 62 -1.73 -7.70 -11.41
CA ARG A 62 -1.69 -6.23 -11.47
C ARG A 62 -0.70 -5.68 -10.43
N GLY A 63 0.27 -4.88 -10.87
CA GLY A 63 1.29 -4.26 -10.01
C GLY A 63 1.12 -2.75 -9.87
N ILE A 64 1.24 -2.23 -8.66
CA ILE A 64 1.18 -0.80 -8.32
C ILE A 64 2.54 -0.38 -7.76
N ALA A 65 3.24 0.49 -8.46
CA ALA A 65 4.55 0.98 -8.01
C ALA A 65 4.36 2.15 -7.03
N CYS A 66 4.77 1.98 -5.77
CA CYS A 66 4.89 3.11 -4.85
C CYS A 66 6.11 3.96 -5.24
N LEU A 67 6.05 5.29 -5.14
CA LEU A 67 7.21 6.17 -5.27
C LEU A 67 7.21 7.21 -4.15
N ASN A 68 8.35 7.33 -3.46
CA ASN A 68 8.58 8.38 -2.47
C ASN A 68 8.93 9.71 -3.12
N SER A 69 8.22 10.79 -2.76
CA SER A 69 8.48 12.14 -3.25
C SER A 69 9.80 12.70 -2.76
N ARG A 70 10.19 12.37 -1.53
CA ARG A 70 11.42 12.89 -0.90
C ARG A 70 12.72 12.34 -1.50
N ASP A 71 12.66 11.19 -2.17
CA ASP A 71 13.82 10.47 -2.72
C ASP A 71 14.16 10.97 -4.14
N ARG A 72 13.32 11.84 -4.70
CA ARG A 72 13.36 12.20 -6.13
C ARG A 72 13.27 13.70 -6.34
N ASN A 73 14.08 14.17 -7.27
CA ASN A 73 13.82 15.42 -7.98
C ASN A 73 12.95 15.16 -9.22
N LEU A 74 12.63 16.23 -9.95
CA LEU A 74 11.81 16.13 -11.16
C LEU A 74 12.39 15.18 -12.22
N LEU A 75 13.71 15.18 -12.40
CA LEU A 75 14.37 14.28 -13.36
C LEU A 75 14.20 12.81 -12.95
N GLY A 76 14.33 12.51 -11.66
CA GLY A 76 14.09 11.18 -11.09
C GLY A 76 12.68 10.70 -11.34
N LEU A 77 11.67 11.54 -11.07
CA LEU A 77 10.27 11.20 -11.38
C LEU A 77 10.09 10.92 -12.88
N ARG A 78 10.57 11.81 -13.76
CA ARG A 78 10.42 11.65 -15.21
C ARG A 78 11.08 10.37 -15.74
N ARG A 79 12.26 10.01 -15.19
CA ARG A 79 12.91 8.72 -15.49
C ARG A 79 12.02 7.55 -15.11
N ASP A 80 11.39 7.60 -13.95
CA ASP A 80 10.54 6.50 -13.48
C ASP A 80 9.26 6.39 -14.32
N LEU A 81 8.65 7.51 -14.74
CA LEU A 81 7.51 7.51 -15.67
C LEU A 81 7.88 6.95 -17.06
N LEU A 82 9.04 7.33 -17.62
CA LEU A 82 9.55 6.76 -18.86
C LEU A 82 9.78 5.24 -18.75
N THR A 83 10.37 4.81 -17.63
CA THR A 83 10.64 3.40 -17.36
C THR A 83 9.34 2.62 -17.25
N ALA A 84 8.36 3.14 -16.51
CA ALA A 84 7.06 2.53 -16.36
C ALA A 84 6.31 2.40 -17.69
N ALA A 85 6.30 3.46 -18.51
CA ALA A 85 5.72 3.42 -19.86
C ALA A 85 6.41 2.40 -20.78
N ALA A 86 7.73 2.23 -20.66
CA ALA A 86 8.47 1.26 -21.45
C ALA A 86 8.07 -0.19 -21.10
N TYR A 87 7.85 -0.48 -19.81
CA TYR A 87 7.49 -1.80 -19.31
C TYR A 87 5.98 -2.03 -19.14
N GLY A 88 5.13 -1.04 -19.43
CA GLY A 88 3.68 -1.16 -19.26
C GLY A 88 3.21 -1.13 -17.80
N VAL A 89 3.99 -0.57 -16.87
CA VAL A 89 3.53 -0.31 -15.50
C VAL A 89 2.66 0.94 -15.52
N GLU A 90 1.36 0.78 -15.28
CA GLU A 90 0.37 1.86 -15.50
C GLU A 90 -0.14 2.51 -14.20
N GLN A 91 0.11 1.89 -13.04
CA GLN A 91 -0.43 2.35 -11.75
C GLN A 91 0.68 2.74 -10.76
N PHE A 92 0.51 3.89 -10.13
CA PHE A 92 1.41 4.40 -9.10
C PHE A 92 0.69 4.77 -7.80
N LEU A 93 1.39 4.61 -6.69
CA LEU A 93 1.04 5.25 -5.42
C LEU A 93 2.13 6.27 -5.05
N PHE A 94 1.78 7.54 -4.93
CA PHE A 94 2.74 8.55 -4.50
C PHE A 94 2.61 8.84 -3.01
N VAL A 95 3.74 8.73 -2.31
CA VAL A 95 3.84 8.98 -0.86
C VAL A 95 5.00 9.92 -0.55
N HIS A 96 5.00 10.49 0.64
CA HIS A 96 6.13 11.32 1.07
C HIS A 96 7.39 10.47 1.32
N GLY A 97 7.25 9.43 2.15
CA GLY A 97 8.29 8.47 2.54
C GLY A 97 8.82 8.65 3.99
N ASP A 98 9.29 7.53 4.55
CA ASP A 98 9.94 7.23 5.85
C ASP A 98 11.26 7.84 6.24
N ASP A 99 11.38 8.97 6.97
CA ASP A 99 12.67 9.70 7.23
C ASP A 99 13.96 8.88 7.03
N PRO A 100 14.81 9.22 6.04
CA PRO A 100 15.77 8.26 5.51
C PRO A 100 16.87 8.01 6.54
N SER A 101 17.32 6.76 6.65
CA SER A 101 18.49 6.41 7.46
C SER A 101 19.81 6.74 6.77
N GLU A 102 19.79 6.88 5.44
CA GLU A 102 20.95 7.18 4.59
C GLU A 102 20.58 8.14 3.44
N GLY A 103 21.48 9.04 3.07
CA GLY A 103 21.25 10.06 2.03
C GLY A 103 20.54 11.32 2.52
N GLY A 104 20.56 12.38 1.71
CA GLY A 104 19.88 13.65 1.99
C GLY A 104 18.50 13.72 1.34
N ARG A 105 17.57 14.49 1.93
CA ARG A 105 16.26 14.75 1.32
C ARG A 105 16.42 15.58 0.05
N THR A 106 15.72 15.20 -1.02
CA THR A 106 15.48 16.11 -2.14
C THR A 106 14.13 16.79 -1.91
N SER A 107 14.15 18.06 -1.51
CA SER A 107 12.94 18.84 -1.17
C SER A 107 12.21 19.42 -2.38
N GLN A 108 12.48 18.91 -3.58
CA GLN A 108 11.97 19.48 -4.83
C GLN A 108 10.58 18.98 -5.23
N LEU A 109 10.14 17.84 -4.69
CA LEU A 109 8.83 17.26 -5.02
C LEU A 109 7.98 16.98 -3.78
N THR A 110 6.71 17.31 -3.90
CA THR A 110 5.63 16.86 -3.02
C THR A 110 4.79 15.81 -3.74
N VAL A 111 4.00 15.02 -3.00
CA VAL A 111 3.03 14.09 -3.60
C VAL A 111 2.12 14.79 -4.60
N ARG A 112 1.63 15.99 -4.27
CA ARG A 112 0.78 16.79 -5.15
C ARG A 112 1.49 17.13 -6.46
N THR A 113 2.70 17.70 -6.38
CA THR A 113 3.44 18.07 -7.58
C THR A 113 3.87 16.86 -8.41
N MET A 114 4.05 15.67 -7.81
CA MET A 114 4.25 14.43 -8.57
C MET A 114 3.00 14.06 -9.36
N ILE A 115 1.80 14.16 -8.77
CA ILE A 115 0.54 13.97 -9.49
C ILE A 115 0.45 14.94 -10.66
N ASP A 116 0.66 16.23 -10.42
CA ASP A 116 0.60 17.28 -11.45
C ASP A 116 1.55 16.98 -12.63
N GLU A 117 2.82 16.65 -12.35
CA GLU A 117 3.82 16.31 -13.37
C GLU A 117 3.47 15.01 -14.12
N THR A 118 2.93 14.00 -13.43
CA THR A 118 2.47 12.77 -14.08
C THR A 118 1.30 13.03 -15.01
N ARG A 119 0.33 13.87 -14.62
CA ARG A 119 -0.80 14.25 -15.48
C ARG A 119 -0.38 15.10 -16.67
N ALA A 120 0.63 15.94 -16.51
CA ALA A 120 1.23 16.71 -17.60
C ALA A 120 2.08 15.85 -18.55
N THR A 121 2.37 14.59 -18.18
CA THR A 121 3.17 13.66 -18.99
C THR A 121 2.27 12.77 -19.84
N SER A 122 2.53 12.76 -21.16
CA SER A 122 1.88 11.85 -22.10
C SER A 122 2.90 11.18 -23.00
N PHE A 123 2.71 9.88 -23.28
CA PHE A 123 3.54 9.13 -24.20
C PHE A 123 2.70 8.62 -25.38
N PRO A 124 3.09 8.88 -26.64
CA PRO A 124 2.35 8.39 -27.81
C PRO A 124 2.13 6.88 -27.77
N GLY A 125 0.87 6.46 -27.97
CA GLY A 125 0.49 5.04 -27.95
C GLY A 125 0.36 4.42 -26.55
N ARG A 126 0.41 5.22 -25.47
CA ARG A 126 0.19 4.77 -24.09
C ARG A 126 -1.01 5.51 -23.49
N GLY A 127 -1.78 4.82 -22.65
CA GLY A 127 -2.82 5.45 -21.84
C GLY A 127 -2.24 6.35 -20.73
N PRO A 128 -3.07 7.18 -20.09
CA PRO A 128 -2.63 7.93 -18.92
C PRO A 128 -2.34 6.98 -17.76
N PHE A 129 -1.33 7.31 -16.95
CA PHE A 129 -1.09 6.59 -15.70
C PHE A 129 -2.22 6.83 -14.70
N GLN A 130 -2.53 5.79 -13.94
CA GLN A 130 -3.37 5.92 -12.74
C GLN A 130 -2.49 6.23 -11.54
N VAL A 131 -2.85 7.28 -10.78
CA VAL A 131 -2.05 7.79 -9.67
C VAL A 131 -2.87 7.88 -8.39
N GLY A 132 -2.43 7.18 -7.36
CA GLY A 132 -3.02 7.21 -6.04
C GLY A 132 -2.22 8.04 -5.05
N ALA A 133 -2.84 8.32 -3.91
CA ALA A 133 -2.18 8.96 -2.78
C ALA A 133 -2.67 8.36 -1.44
N THR A 134 -1.94 8.62 -0.35
CA THR A 134 -2.35 8.14 0.98
C THR A 134 -3.16 9.18 1.76
N ALA A 135 -4.05 8.72 2.65
CA ALA A 135 -4.80 9.57 3.56
C ALA A 135 -4.60 9.12 5.01
N ARG A 136 -4.59 10.08 5.94
CA ARG A 136 -4.65 9.83 7.38
C ARG A 136 -6.08 9.94 7.87
N LEU A 137 -6.37 9.33 9.01
CA LEU A 137 -7.62 9.53 9.74
C LEU A 137 -7.61 10.94 10.34
N GLY A 138 -8.18 11.88 9.59
CA GLY A 138 -8.20 13.29 9.91
C GLY A 138 -8.61 14.14 8.71
N LYS A 139 -8.34 15.45 8.81
CA LYS A 139 -8.71 16.40 7.75
C LYS A 139 -8.00 16.05 6.43
N LEU A 140 -8.78 15.77 5.40
CA LEU A 140 -8.28 15.49 4.07
C LEU A 140 -8.00 16.80 3.30
N PRO A 141 -6.78 17.03 2.80
CA PRO A 141 -6.51 18.14 1.89
C PRO A 141 -7.33 18.00 0.60
N ARG A 142 -7.94 19.09 0.13
CA ARG A 142 -8.81 19.07 -1.06
C ARG A 142 -8.15 18.47 -2.31
N TRP A 143 -6.86 18.73 -2.51
CA TRP A 143 -6.12 18.21 -3.68
C TRP A 143 -6.05 16.68 -3.71
N LYS A 144 -6.28 15.96 -2.60
CA LYS A 144 -6.29 14.49 -2.60
C LYS A 144 -7.41 13.91 -3.47
N ALA A 145 -8.48 14.68 -3.72
CA ALA A 145 -9.54 14.31 -4.66
C ALA A 145 -9.09 14.37 -6.13
N GLU A 146 -7.92 14.92 -6.44
CA GLU A 146 -7.34 14.96 -7.80
C GLU A 146 -6.59 13.65 -8.14
N ALA A 147 -6.37 12.76 -7.15
CA ALA A 147 -5.85 11.41 -7.35
C ALA A 147 -6.94 10.49 -7.95
N ASP A 148 -6.53 9.40 -8.60
CA ASP A 148 -7.47 8.40 -9.12
C ASP A 148 -8.02 7.48 -8.03
N PHE A 149 -7.28 7.30 -6.93
CA PHE A 149 -7.68 6.48 -5.78
C PHE A 149 -6.90 6.89 -4.52
N LEU A 150 -7.40 6.50 -3.35
CA LEU A 150 -6.73 6.73 -2.07
C LEU A 150 -6.57 5.45 -1.25
N TYR A 151 -5.41 5.32 -0.61
CA TYR A 151 -5.21 4.37 0.50
C TYR A 151 -5.26 5.12 1.83
N VAL A 152 -6.25 4.82 2.66
CA VAL A 152 -6.23 5.33 4.05
C VAL A 152 -5.25 4.50 4.87
N GLN A 153 -4.48 5.17 5.73
CA GLN A 153 -3.50 4.51 6.59
C GLN A 153 -4.18 3.51 7.53
N VAL A 154 -3.40 2.53 7.96
CA VAL A 154 -3.83 1.45 8.85
C VAL A 154 -4.47 2.02 10.12
N SER A 155 -5.60 1.43 10.51
CA SER A 155 -6.13 1.50 11.86
C SER A 155 -6.57 0.09 12.29
N PHE A 156 -6.42 -0.22 13.58
CA PHE A 156 -6.92 -1.47 14.16
C PHE A 156 -8.37 -1.33 14.67
N ASP A 157 -9.01 -0.18 14.42
CA ASP A 157 -10.38 0.12 14.80
C ASP A 157 -11.21 0.43 13.54
N LEU A 158 -12.15 -0.47 13.23
CA LEU A 158 -13.06 -0.29 12.10
C LEU A 158 -13.97 0.93 12.28
N ASP A 159 -14.42 1.23 13.50
CA ASP A 159 -15.34 2.33 13.75
C ASP A 159 -14.63 3.68 13.54
N GLU A 160 -13.31 3.74 13.73
CA GLU A 160 -12.49 4.88 13.36
C GLU A 160 -12.42 5.07 11.83
N LEU A 161 -12.20 3.98 11.09
CA LEU A 161 -12.19 4.00 9.62
C LEU A 161 -13.53 4.46 9.04
N LEU A 162 -14.63 3.91 9.55
CA LEU A 162 -16.00 4.24 9.09
C LEU A 162 -16.34 5.70 9.39
N ARG A 163 -16.08 6.18 10.61
CA ARG A 163 -16.31 7.60 10.96
C ARG A 163 -15.50 8.54 10.07
N TRP A 164 -14.25 8.19 9.76
CA TRP A 164 -13.45 8.99 8.84
C TRP A 164 -14.03 8.96 7.43
N ARG A 165 -14.43 7.79 6.93
CA ARG A 165 -15.00 7.61 5.59
C ARG A 165 -16.30 8.41 5.40
N GLU A 166 -17.16 8.48 6.43
CA GLU A 166 -18.37 9.30 6.46
C GLU A 166 -18.07 10.80 6.49
N SER A 167 -16.93 11.20 7.08
CA SER A 167 -16.54 12.61 7.19
C SER A 167 -15.97 13.21 5.89
N VAL A 168 -15.65 12.37 4.91
CA VAL A 168 -15.04 12.79 3.63
C VAL A 168 -16.01 12.54 2.46
N ASP A 169 -16.24 13.58 1.67
CA ASP A 169 -16.99 13.48 0.42
C ASP A 169 -16.01 13.27 -0.74
N LEU A 170 -15.92 12.02 -1.20
CA LEU A 170 -15.03 11.57 -2.27
C LEU A 170 -15.80 10.66 -3.22
N SER A 171 -15.65 10.94 -4.52
CA SER A 171 -16.18 10.11 -5.61
C SER A 171 -15.16 9.14 -6.20
N ILE A 172 -13.93 9.16 -5.70
CA ILE A 172 -12.84 8.27 -6.12
C ILE A 172 -12.77 7.05 -5.20
N PRO A 173 -12.29 5.89 -5.69
CA PRO A 173 -12.06 4.71 -4.86
C PRO A 173 -11.19 4.98 -3.64
N VAL A 174 -11.61 4.45 -2.49
CA VAL A 174 -10.91 4.51 -1.21
C VAL A 174 -10.73 3.12 -0.66
N TYR A 175 -9.49 2.77 -0.35
CA TYR A 175 -9.10 1.46 0.14
C TYR A 175 -8.63 1.57 1.59
N ALA A 176 -9.18 0.71 2.45
CA ALA A 176 -8.87 0.66 3.87
C ALA A 176 -7.53 -0.03 4.15
N GLY A 177 -6.63 0.62 4.88
CA GLY A 177 -5.37 0.00 5.31
C GLY A 177 -5.59 -1.04 6.42
N VAL A 178 -5.12 -2.26 6.20
CA VAL A 178 -5.15 -3.35 7.18
C VAL A 178 -3.74 -3.92 7.34
N MET A 179 -3.28 -4.13 8.57
CA MET A 179 -1.94 -4.68 8.84
C MET A 179 -2.02 -5.86 9.79
N VAL A 180 -1.27 -6.92 9.48
CA VAL A 180 -1.11 -8.04 10.41
C VAL A 180 -0.15 -7.66 11.53
N LEU A 181 -0.62 -7.72 12.78
CA LEU A 181 0.24 -7.58 13.94
C LEU A 181 1.01 -8.88 14.20
N ALA A 182 2.19 -9.02 13.60
CA ALA A 182 2.91 -10.29 13.55
C ALA A 182 3.61 -10.71 14.86
N SER A 183 3.75 -9.81 15.84
CA SER A 183 4.35 -10.08 17.15
C SER A 183 4.12 -8.94 18.16
N ALA A 184 4.26 -9.23 19.46
CA ALA A 184 4.27 -8.21 20.51
C ALA A 184 5.44 -7.21 20.34
N LYS A 185 6.59 -7.66 19.81
CA LYS A 185 7.73 -6.76 19.53
C LYS A 185 7.39 -5.74 18.44
N MET A 186 6.65 -6.18 17.41
CA MET A 186 6.13 -5.28 16.38
C MET A 186 5.15 -4.28 17.00
N ALA A 187 4.26 -4.70 17.89
CA ALA A 187 3.34 -3.79 18.60
C ALA A 187 4.10 -2.68 19.35
N GLN A 188 5.16 -3.04 20.08
CA GLN A 188 6.00 -2.07 20.80
C GLN A 188 6.68 -1.07 19.85
N ASN A 189 7.18 -1.55 18.71
CA ASN A 189 7.82 -0.69 17.72
C ASN A 189 6.81 0.26 17.06
N LEU A 190 5.59 -0.23 16.78
CA LEU A 190 4.51 0.56 16.20
C LEU A 190 3.91 1.56 17.19
N ALA A 191 3.86 1.25 18.48
CA ALA A 191 3.38 2.18 19.51
C ALA A 191 4.23 3.46 19.61
N GLY A 192 5.49 3.43 19.14
CA GLY A 192 6.33 4.62 18.99
C GLY A 192 5.91 5.56 17.86
N LEU A 193 5.04 5.11 16.94
CA LEU A 193 4.45 5.93 15.90
C LEU A 193 3.20 6.60 16.46
N SER A 194 3.21 7.93 16.55
CA SER A 194 2.21 8.76 17.26
C SER A 194 0.77 8.73 16.70
N GLN A 195 0.47 7.87 15.72
CA GLN A 195 -0.75 7.91 14.92
C GLN A 195 -1.49 6.56 14.85
N LEU A 196 -0.98 5.51 15.50
CA LEU A 196 -1.59 4.17 15.43
C LEU A 196 -1.92 3.67 16.84
N THR A 197 -3.21 3.52 17.12
CA THR A 197 -3.68 2.90 18.37
C THR A 197 -3.89 1.41 18.14
N ILE A 198 -3.18 0.58 18.90
CA ILE A 198 -3.32 -0.88 18.88
C ILE A 198 -4.07 -1.30 20.14
N PRO A 199 -5.20 -2.03 20.05
CA PRO A 199 -5.90 -2.50 21.23
C PRO A 199 -5.03 -3.41 22.10
N ASP A 200 -4.97 -3.15 23.42
CA ASP A 200 -4.19 -3.96 24.37
C ASP A 200 -4.58 -5.44 24.30
N ALA A 201 -5.87 -5.73 24.13
CA ALA A 201 -6.38 -7.09 23.96
C ALA A 201 -5.76 -7.80 22.75
N LEU A 202 -5.53 -7.09 21.63
CA LEU A 202 -4.86 -7.64 20.46
C LEU A 202 -3.37 -7.88 20.73
N VAL A 203 -2.70 -6.96 21.44
CA VAL A 203 -1.30 -7.12 21.83
C VAL A 203 -1.12 -8.35 22.74
N GLU A 204 -1.99 -8.50 23.74
CA GLU A 204 -2.01 -9.66 24.64
C GLU A 204 -2.31 -10.96 23.90
N ALA A 205 -3.27 -10.96 22.98
CA ALA A 205 -3.59 -12.12 22.16
C ALA A 205 -2.40 -12.55 21.30
N VAL A 206 -1.75 -11.60 20.60
CA VAL A 206 -0.56 -11.84 19.78
C VAL A 206 0.65 -12.31 20.60
N ALA A 207 0.76 -11.87 21.86
CA ALA A 207 1.80 -12.33 22.77
C ALA A 207 1.61 -13.81 23.17
N ARG A 208 0.36 -14.29 23.26
CA ARG A 208 0.03 -15.69 23.56
C ARG A 208 0.08 -16.57 22.32
N ASP A 209 -0.45 -16.07 21.20
CA ASP A 209 -0.50 -16.76 19.92
C ASP A 209 -0.32 -15.77 18.77
N ARG A 210 0.72 -15.96 17.95
CA ARG A 210 1.01 -15.08 16.82
C ARG A 210 -0.04 -15.15 15.72
N ASP A 211 -0.82 -16.23 15.64
CA ASP A 211 -1.92 -16.33 14.67
C ASP A 211 -3.10 -15.42 15.03
N ALA A 212 -3.24 -14.99 16.28
CA ALA A 212 -4.26 -14.01 16.67
C ALA A 212 -4.18 -12.70 15.86
N GLY A 213 -2.97 -12.28 15.47
CA GLY A 213 -2.78 -11.09 14.64
C GLY A 213 -3.17 -11.31 13.18
N VAL A 214 -3.09 -12.55 12.69
CA VAL A 214 -3.58 -12.95 11.36
C VAL A 214 -5.10 -12.98 11.39
N ASP A 215 -5.69 -13.64 12.37
CA ASP A 215 -7.15 -13.74 12.52
C ASP A 215 -7.79 -12.37 12.65
N ALA A 216 -7.24 -11.48 13.48
CA ALA A 216 -7.75 -10.12 13.64
C ALA A 216 -7.71 -9.32 12.32
N ALA A 217 -6.61 -9.42 11.56
CA ALA A 217 -6.50 -8.75 10.26
C ALA A 217 -7.48 -9.31 9.24
N CYS A 218 -7.64 -10.64 9.17
CA CYS A 218 -8.58 -11.28 8.26
C CYS A 218 -10.03 -10.93 8.61
N GLU A 219 -10.39 -10.97 9.89
CA GLU A 219 -11.70 -10.52 10.38
C GLU A 219 -11.95 -9.05 10.00
N GLN A 220 -10.94 -8.19 10.18
CA GLN A 220 -11.06 -6.79 9.81
C GLN A 220 -11.29 -6.61 8.29
N VAL A 221 -10.57 -7.34 7.43
CA VAL A 221 -10.81 -7.34 5.97
C VAL A 221 -12.26 -7.67 5.65
N LEU A 222 -12.80 -8.75 6.24
CA LEU A 222 -14.18 -9.18 5.99
C LEU A 222 -15.19 -8.15 6.50
N ARG A 223 -14.97 -7.56 7.68
CA ARG A 223 -15.85 -6.52 8.22
C ARG A 223 -15.80 -5.23 7.40
N ILE A 224 -14.65 -4.87 6.82
CA ILE A 224 -14.55 -3.74 5.89
C ILE A 224 -15.34 -4.04 4.61
N ARG A 225 -15.17 -5.23 4.03
CA ARG A 225 -15.96 -5.67 2.87
C ARG A 225 -17.45 -5.57 3.14
N ASP A 226 -17.90 -6.15 4.26
CA ASP A 226 -19.32 -6.25 4.61
C ASP A 226 -19.94 -4.89 4.95
N SER A 227 -19.13 -3.90 5.34
CA SER A 227 -19.58 -2.52 5.56
C SER A 227 -20.02 -1.80 4.28
N GLY A 228 -19.47 -2.19 3.11
CA GLY A 228 -19.68 -1.52 1.84
C GLY A 228 -19.17 -0.07 1.76
N ALA A 229 -18.41 0.39 2.75
CA ALA A 229 -17.94 1.79 2.84
C ALA A 229 -16.67 2.07 2.00
N PHE A 230 -15.97 1.01 1.59
CA PHE A 230 -14.69 1.07 0.88
C PHE A 230 -14.74 0.15 -0.34
N GLU A 231 -14.06 0.54 -1.40
CA GLU A 231 -13.90 -0.24 -2.64
C GLU A 231 -12.98 -1.45 -2.43
N GLY A 232 -12.19 -1.46 -1.35
CA GLY A 232 -11.28 -2.55 -1.06
C GLY A 232 -10.41 -2.33 0.16
N VAL A 233 -9.40 -3.18 0.30
CA VAL A 233 -8.37 -3.08 1.33
C VAL A 233 -6.97 -3.02 0.73
N HIS A 234 -6.11 -2.24 1.38
CA HIS A 234 -4.67 -2.38 1.27
C HIS A 234 -4.16 -3.22 2.44
N LEU A 235 -3.86 -4.49 2.18
CA LEU A 235 -3.42 -5.45 3.16
C LEU A 235 -1.89 -5.48 3.24
N VAL A 236 -1.35 -5.24 4.43
CA VAL A 236 0.07 -5.40 4.77
C VAL A 236 0.24 -6.69 5.59
N PRO A 237 0.55 -7.84 4.95
CA PRO A 237 0.61 -9.14 5.63
C PRO A 237 1.91 -9.34 6.44
N VAL A 238 2.90 -8.47 6.25
CA VAL A 238 4.25 -8.59 6.82
C VAL A 238 4.81 -10.00 6.53
N SER A 239 5.37 -10.69 7.52
CA SER A 239 5.92 -12.04 7.39
C SER A 239 4.87 -13.15 7.40
N ARG A 240 3.58 -12.82 7.55
CA ARG A 240 2.48 -13.78 7.78
C ARG A 240 1.61 -14.02 6.55
N TYR A 241 2.07 -13.65 5.36
CA TYR A 241 1.28 -13.77 4.12
C TYR A 241 0.77 -15.18 3.82
N ARG A 242 1.48 -16.25 4.22
CA ARG A 242 1.00 -17.64 4.03
C ARG A 242 -0.23 -17.94 4.87
N GLN A 243 -0.22 -17.51 6.14
CA GLN A 243 -1.33 -17.71 7.04
C GLN A 243 -2.55 -16.87 6.61
N VAL A 244 -2.30 -15.64 6.16
CA VAL A 244 -3.37 -14.78 5.62
C VAL A 244 -4.00 -15.41 4.37
N ALA A 245 -3.18 -15.85 3.41
CA ALA A 245 -3.66 -16.56 2.21
C ALA A 245 -4.56 -17.74 2.57
N ALA A 246 -4.07 -18.64 3.42
CA ALA A 246 -4.82 -19.82 3.85
C ALA A 246 -6.13 -19.49 4.61
N ARG A 247 -6.18 -18.36 5.31
CA ARG A 247 -7.35 -17.94 6.09
C ARG A 247 -8.42 -17.29 5.19
N LEU A 248 -8.01 -16.41 4.28
CA LEU A 248 -8.92 -15.65 3.41
C LEU A 248 -9.38 -16.43 2.17
N GLU A 249 -8.61 -17.40 1.68
CA GLU A 249 -9.00 -18.26 0.53
C GLU A 249 -10.31 -19.03 0.78
N ARG A 250 -10.74 -19.13 2.04
CA ARG A 250 -12.01 -19.78 2.41
C ARG A 250 -13.20 -18.82 2.49
N GLU A 251 -12.95 -17.52 2.44
CA GLU A 251 -13.90 -16.46 2.84
C GLU A 251 -14.13 -15.40 1.74
N LEU A 252 -13.19 -15.27 0.80
CA LEU A 252 -13.25 -14.43 -0.42
C LEU A 252 -13.44 -15.32 -1.64
#